data_AF-A0A0A2HYE4-F1
#
_entry.id   AF-A0A0A2HYE4-F1
#
_cell.length_a   1.000
_cell.length_b   1.000
_cell.length_c   1.000
_cell.angle_alpha   90.00
_cell.angle_beta   90.00
_cell.angle_gamma   90.00
#
_symmetry.space_group_name_H-M   'P 1'
#
loop_
_entity.id
_entity.type
_entity.pdbx_description
1 polymer ?
#
loop_
_entity_poly.entity_id
_entity_poly.type
_entity_poly.pdbx_seq_one_letter_code
_entity_poly.pdbx_strand_id
1 'polypeptide(L)'
;MSNANRITLTLSLMGVALLLISSGEAFSASVNAKGCIVCHAVRLDRNHSLACTTCHRGNDSTGEKSEAHANLIAQPAHPEAMAATCGPCHPRQVDGIGAASHFTLKNLVNLVRRAFGATTDLQSMVEIPESDSPRDALALADDLLRRRCLRCHLYYKGDDYPAVTHGTGCAACHLEFQNGRLASHAFLAAPGDRQCLSCHYGNRVGFDFHGRFEHDLNVEYRTPYTTKDEHFRPFGVEYHELAADIHQQRGLVCIDCHPGSQLMAAGKPGPSCADCHDADLLDKNLPDRVRKSGPGYIFLAGTERKQHTLPIMTDPAHATHGGKISCQVCHAQWSFADSGKHLLRSDYDEFDQWDRLTTQGSSEVTKLLENNIDFSKNEIIPAMKDKIYFRDRPGVWYKGYGMRRWETIFLEKNEKGEISVVRPLLDYFLSWQDGNGLVHIDSHPSEAGNNGLHRYTPHTTGKAGLFYRQRLENLHFAEAAKENKQGD
;
A
#
# COMPACT_ATOMS: atom_id res chain seq x y z
N MET A 1 -54.16 16.96 -49.82
CA MET A 1 -53.53 16.64 -51.12
C MET A 1 -52.42 15.64 -50.81
N SER A 2 -52.76 14.34 -50.75
CA SER A 2 -52.67 13.37 -51.87
C SER A 2 -51.19 13.06 -52.18
N ASN A 3 -50.63 11.86 -52.05
CA ASN A 3 -51.13 10.49 -51.86
C ASN A 3 -49.99 9.67 -51.19
N ALA A 4 -50.18 8.90 -50.11
CA ALA A 4 -50.83 7.58 -50.04
C ALA A 4 -50.14 6.57 -50.99
N ASN A 5 -49.51 5.46 -50.58
CA ASN A 5 -49.99 4.27 -49.85
C ASN A 5 -48.87 3.20 -50.05
N ARG A 6 -48.67 2.10 -49.30
CA ARG A 6 -49.49 1.37 -48.35
C ARG A 6 -48.61 0.35 -47.60
N ILE A 7 -48.89 0.23 -46.32
CA ILE A 7 -48.63 -0.95 -45.47
C ILE A 7 -49.65 -2.03 -45.83
N THR A 8 -49.28 -3.31 -45.90
CA THR A 8 -50.19 -4.38 -45.46
C THR A 8 -49.45 -5.62 -44.96
N LEU A 9 -49.76 -5.93 -43.70
CA LEU A 9 -49.52 -7.13 -42.92
C LEU A 9 -50.29 -8.33 -43.52
N THR A 10 -49.79 -9.57 -43.42
CA THR A 10 -50.65 -10.76 -43.21
C THR A 10 -49.85 -12.00 -42.80
N LEU A 11 -50.08 -12.43 -41.56
CA LEU A 11 -49.91 -13.78 -41.04
C LEU A 11 -51.07 -14.68 -41.51
N SER A 12 -50.78 -15.91 -41.93
CA SER A 12 -51.59 -17.14 -41.69
C SER A 12 -50.83 -18.34 -42.29
N LEU A 13 -50.31 -19.29 -41.49
CA LEU A 13 -50.96 -20.43 -40.81
C LEU A 13 -51.38 -21.59 -41.74
N MET A 14 -50.90 -22.78 -41.34
CA MET A 14 -51.33 -24.15 -41.70
C MET A 14 -50.94 -24.62 -43.12
N GLY A 15 -50.36 -25.79 -43.34
CA GLY A 15 -49.98 -26.90 -42.48
C GLY A 15 -49.72 -28.12 -43.36
N VAL A 16 -48.68 -28.91 -43.08
CA VAL A 16 -48.59 -30.32 -43.48
C VAL A 16 -47.87 -31.05 -42.35
N ALA A 17 -48.59 -31.97 -41.73
CA ALA A 17 -48.10 -32.91 -40.75
C ALA A 17 -48.03 -34.32 -41.37
N LEU A 18 -47.27 -35.20 -40.71
CA LEU A 18 -47.06 -36.64 -40.91
C LEU A 18 -46.04 -37.00 -42.02
N LEU A 19 -45.06 -37.89 -41.83
CA LEU A 19 -44.84 -38.94 -40.83
C LEU A 19 -43.39 -39.43 -41.00
N LEU A 20 -42.67 -39.73 -39.90
CA LEU A 20 -41.96 -41.01 -39.67
C LEU A 20 -41.11 -40.93 -38.38
N ILE A 21 -41.50 -41.77 -37.43
CA ILE A 21 -40.82 -42.11 -36.19
C ILE A 21 -39.74 -43.14 -36.52
N SER A 22 -38.49 -42.94 -36.08
CA SER A 22 -37.67 -44.01 -35.49
C SER A 22 -36.33 -43.47 -34.97
N SER A 23 -35.97 -43.92 -33.76
CA SER A 23 -34.62 -43.94 -33.15
C SER A 23 -33.93 -42.58 -33.02
N GLY A 24 -33.93 -41.93 -31.86
CA GLY A 24 -33.45 -42.53 -30.63
C GLY A 24 -31.93 -42.67 -30.65
N GLU A 25 -31.22 -41.57 -30.94
CA GLU A 25 -29.91 -41.35 -30.33
C GLU A 25 -30.08 -40.22 -29.33
N ALA A 26 -30.04 -40.61 -28.06
CA ALA A 26 -29.90 -39.69 -26.97
C ALA A 26 -28.76 -38.73 -27.30
N PHE A 27 -29.04 -37.43 -27.23
CA PHE A 27 -28.00 -36.48 -26.87
C PHE A 27 -27.41 -36.98 -25.56
N SER A 28 -26.29 -37.72 -25.67
CA SER A 28 -25.48 -38.08 -24.53
C SER A 28 -25.19 -36.77 -23.81
N ALA A 29 -25.66 -36.72 -22.57
CA ALA A 29 -25.35 -35.67 -21.62
C ALA A 29 -23.86 -35.30 -21.76
N SER A 30 -23.59 -34.00 -21.70
CA SER A 30 -22.26 -33.45 -21.56
C SER A 30 -21.45 -34.35 -20.64
N VAL A 31 -20.38 -34.96 -21.16
CA VAL A 31 -19.35 -35.55 -20.32
C VAL A 31 -19.01 -34.48 -19.30
N ASN A 32 -19.32 -34.72 -18.02
CA ASN A 32 -19.02 -33.80 -16.92
C ASN A 32 -17.54 -33.43 -17.04
N ALA A 33 -17.27 -32.25 -17.60
CA ALA A 33 -15.92 -31.73 -17.64
C ALA A 33 -15.52 -31.57 -16.17
N LYS A 34 -14.50 -32.32 -15.75
CA LYS A 34 -13.95 -32.29 -14.40
C LYS A 34 -12.71 -31.41 -14.40
N GLY A 35 -12.38 -30.90 -13.22
CA GLY A 35 -11.20 -30.05 -13.02
C GLY A 35 -11.55 -28.58 -12.86
N CYS A 36 -10.68 -27.87 -12.14
CA CYS A 36 -10.94 -26.51 -11.69
C CYS A 36 -11.21 -25.52 -12.84
N ILE A 37 -10.56 -25.72 -14.00
CA ILE A 37 -10.64 -24.81 -15.16
C ILE A 37 -12.03 -24.77 -15.81
N VAL A 38 -12.90 -25.72 -15.50
CA VAL A 38 -14.28 -25.76 -16.02
C VAL A 38 -15.10 -24.61 -15.45
N CYS A 39 -14.87 -24.26 -14.18
CA CYS A 39 -15.53 -23.15 -13.50
C CYS A 39 -14.61 -21.93 -13.35
N HIS A 40 -13.29 -22.12 -13.31
CA HIS A 40 -12.30 -21.07 -13.08
C HIS A 40 -11.49 -20.78 -14.34
N ALA A 41 -11.92 -19.79 -15.11
CA ALA A 41 -11.15 -19.26 -16.22
C ALA A 41 -9.92 -18.49 -15.70
N VAL A 42 -8.76 -19.12 -15.73
CA VAL A 42 -7.48 -18.52 -15.28
C VAL A 42 -6.39 -18.66 -16.33
N ARG A 43 -5.45 -17.72 -16.32
CA ARG A 43 -4.24 -17.77 -17.15
C ARG A 43 -3.01 -17.93 -16.25
N LEU A 44 -2.28 -19.02 -16.45
CA LEU A 44 -1.02 -19.35 -15.78
C LEU A 44 0.18 -18.90 -16.61
N ASP A 45 1.31 -18.64 -15.96
CA ASP A 45 2.59 -18.51 -16.65
C ASP A 45 3.24 -19.89 -16.91
N ARG A 46 4.28 -19.90 -17.75
CA ARG A 46 4.97 -21.12 -18.16
C ARG A 46 5.60 -21.90 -16.98
N ASN A 47 6.11 -21.20 -15.98
CA ASN A 47 6.84 -21.82 -14.87
C ASN A 47 5.88 -22.36 -13.80
N HIS A 48 4.66 -21.83 -13.71
CA HIS A 48 3.62 -22.27 -12.78
C HIS A 48 2.45 -22.98 -13.48
N SER A 49 2.69 -23.56 -14.66
CA SER A 49 1.72 -24.41 -15.35
C SER A 49 1.63 -25.79 -14.70
N LEU A 50 1.12 -25.82 -13.47
CA LEU A 50 0.96 -26.99 -12.61
C LEU A 50 -0.53 -27.29 -12.40
N ALA A 51 -0.86 -28.47 -11.88
CA ALA A 51 -2.22 -28.77 -11.42
C ALA A 51 -2.64 -27.76 -10.35
N CYS A 52 -3.90 -27.29 -10.40
CA CYS A 52 -4.41 -26.30 -9.44
C CYS A 52 -4.29 -26.78 -7.98
N THR A 53 -4.48 -28.09 -7.80
CA THR A 53 -4.36 -28.81 -6.52
C THR A 53 -2.95 -28.80 -5.94
N THR A 54 -1.92 -28.56 -6.75
CA THR A 54 -0.53 -28.41 -6.26
C THR A 54 -0.40 -27.24 -5.29
N CYS A 55 -1.07 -26.12 -5.58
CA CYS A 55 -1.02 -24.93 -4.73
C CYS A 55 -2.26 -24.83 -3.84
N HIS A 56 -3.44 -24.96 -4.45
CA HIS A 56 -4.70 -24.72 -3.78
C HIS A 56 -5.25 -25.94 -3.03
N ARG A 57 -4.64 -27.13 -3.17
CA ARG A 57 -5.24 -28.40 -2.71
C ARG A 57 -6.67 -28.56 -3.28
N GLY A 58 -7.58 -29.15 -2.53
CA GLY A 58 -8.91 -29.48 -3.02
C GLY A 58 -8.95 -30.78 -3.84
N ASN A 59 -10.06 -30.99 -4.53
CA ASN A 59 -10.32 -32.18 -5.33
C ASN A 59 -10.73 -31.80 -6.76
N ASP A 60 -9.86 -32.06 -7.73
CA ASP A 60 -10.09 -31.77 -9.16
C ASP A 60 -10.84 -32.89 -9.91
N SER A 61 -11.21 -33.98 -9.22
CA SER A 61 -11.90 -35.13 -9.82
C SER A 61 -13.43 -35.03 -9.84
N THR A 62 -13.99 -33.97 -9.26
CA THR A 62 -15.43 -33.71 -9.11
C THR A 62 -15.80 -32.33 -9.66
N GLY A 63 -17.05 -32.20 -10.13
CA GLY A 63 -17.64 -30.93 -10.54
C GLY A 63 -18.45 -30.25 -9.43
N GLU A 64 -18.68 -30.95 -8.32
CA GLU A 64 -19.48 -30.44 -7.19
C GLU A 64 -18.65 -29.47 -6.34
N LYS A 65 -19.14 -28.23 -6.16
CA LYS A 65 -18.40 -27.15 -5.50
C LYS A 65 -17.94 -27.51 -4.08
N SER A 66 -18.80 -28.14 -3.29
CA SER A 66 -18.49 -28.50 -1.90
C SER A 66 -17.38 -29.56 -1.82
N GLU A 67 -17.44 -30.58 -2.67
CA GLU A 67 -16.44 -31.63 -2.73
C GLU A 67 -15.12 -31.14 -3.35
N ALA A 68 -15.20 -30.35 -4.43
CA ALA A 68 -14.04 -29.81 -5.12
C ALA A 68 -13.23 -28.85 -4.21
N HIS A 69 -13.94 -28.07 -3.38
CA HIS A 69 -13.31 -27.14 -2.44
C HIS A 69 -13.05 -27.73 -1.04
N ALA A 70 -13.30 -29.03 -0.83
CA ALA A 70 -12.97 -29.68 0.44
C ALA A 70 -11.44 -29.59 0.69
N ASN A 71 -11.03 -29.02 1.82
CA ASN A 71 -9.63 -28.78 2.20
C ASN A 71 -8.84 -27.86 1.24
N LEU A 72 -9.53 -27.02 0.46
CA LEU A 72 -8.92 -26.00 -0.40
C LEU A 72 -8.19 -24.94 0.43
N ILE A 73 -6.97 -24.59 0.01
CA ILE A 73 -6.26 -23.40 0.45
C ILE A 73 -6.62 -22.25 -0.50
N ALA A 74 -7.45 -21.33 -0.04
CA ALA A 74 -7.88 -20.17 -0.83
C ALA A 74 -6.72 -19.21 -1.16
N GLN A 75 -5.77 -19.05 -0.24
CA GLN A 75 -4.61 -18.16 -0.36
C GLN A 75 -3.29 -18.92 -0.21
N PRO A 76 -2.84 -19.65 -1.26
CA PRO A 76 -1.64 -20.50 -1.17
C PRO A 76 -0.35 -19.71 -0.92
N ALA A 77 -0.32 -18.44 -1.32
CA ALA A 77 0.81 -17.54 -1.08
C ALA A 77 0.76 -16.85 0.29
N HIS A 78 -0.30 -17.05 1.09
CA HIS A 78 -0.40 -16.47 2.43
C HIS A 78 0.79 -16.95 3.29
N PRO A 79 1.36 -16.09 4.16
CA PRO A 79 2.48 -16.45 5.03
C PRO A 79 2.34 -17.78 5.80
N GLU A 80 1.12 -18.16 6.20
CA GLU A 80 0.85 -19.45 6.87
C GLU A 80 0.93 -20.67 5.94
N ALA A 81 0.74 -20.50 4.63
CA ALA A 81 0.69 -21.58 3.64
C ALA A 81 1.87 -21.59 2.67
N MET A 82 2.58 -20.47 2.51
CA MET A 82 3.61 -20.29 1.47
C MET A 82 4.80 -21.24 1.65
N ALA A 83 5.14 -21.63 2.87
CA ALA A 83 6.23 -22.58 3.10
C ALA A 83 5.90 -23.97 2.55
N ALA A 84 4.67 -24.46 2.79
CA ALA A 84 4.22 -25.74 2.25
C ALA A 84 3.95 -25.68 0.74
N THR A 85 3.52 -24.53 0.23
CA THR A 85 3.09 -24.36 -1.17
C THR A 85 4.23 -23.99 -2.10
N CYS A 86 4.98 -22.93 -1.76
CA CYS A 86 6.07 -22.39 -2.57
C CYS A 86 7.42 -23.02 -2.23
N GLY A 87 7.63 -23.39 -0.96
CA GLY A 87 8.90 -23.89 -0.44
C GLY A 87 9.50 -25.10 -1.15
N PRO A 88 8.70 -26.10 -1.64
CA PRO A 88 9.26 -27.23 -2.39
C PRO A 88 10.04 -26.82 -3.66
N CYS A 89 9.67 -25.71 -4.30
CA CYS A 89 10.34 -25.20 -5.51
C CYS A 89 11.22 -23.97 -5.25
N HIS A 90 10.88 -23.15 -4.25
CA HIS A 90 11.53 -21.89 -3.93
C HIS A 90 12.00 -21.80 -2.46
N PRO A 91 12.77 -22.79 -1.95
CA PRO A 91 13.12 -22.87 -0.53
C PRO A 91 13.91 -21.64 -0.07
N ARG A 92 14.87 -21.19 -0.88
CA ARG A 92 15.70 -20.02 -0.57
C ARG A 92 14.90 -18.72 -0.44
N GLN A 93 13.89 -18.53 -1.29
CA GLN A 93 13.04 -17.34 -1.23
C GLN A 93 12.12 -17.37 -0.01
N VAL A 94 11.55 -18.54 0.30
CA VAL A 94 10.71 -18.73 1.50
C VAL A 94 11.52 -18.51 2.79
N ASP A 95 12.73 -19.05 2.87
CA ASP A 95 13.60 -18.85 4.03
C ASP A 95 14.03 -17.38 4.16
N GLY A 96 14.40 -16.75 3.04
CA GLY A 96 14.85 -15.35 3.01
C GLY A 96 13.77 -14.37 3.43
N ILE A 97 12.53 -14.55 2.95
CA ILE A 97 11.44 -13.62 3.24
C ILE A 97 11.03 -13.65 4.72
N GLY A 98 11.14 -14.80 5.40
CA GLY A 98 10.80 -14.93 6.82
C GLY A 98 11.57 -13.97 7.74
N ALA A 99 12.79 -13.58 7.34
CA ALA A 99 13.63 -12.62 8.07
C ALA A 99 13.62 -11.21 7.46
N ALA A 100 12.91 -10.99 6.36
CA ALA A 100 12.84 -9.70 5.67
C ALA A 100 12.03 -8.66 6.46
N SER A 101 12.37 -7.38 6.28
CA SER A 101 11.69 -6.27 6.96
C SER A 101 10.23 -6.12 6.56
N HIS A 102 9.90 -6.34 5.28
CA HIS A 102 8.52 -6.31 4.77
C HIS A 102 7.66 -7.43 5.38
N PHE A 103 8.28 -8.55 5.78
CA PHE A 103 7.57 -9.68 6.36
C PHE A 103 7.39 -9.54 7.87
N THR A 104 8.46 -9.28 8.60
CA THR A 104 8.40 -9.15 10.08
C THR A 104 7.76 -7.84 10.53
N LEU A 105 7.97 -6.76 9.77
CA LEU A 105 7.60 -5.37 10.11
C LEU A 105 8.11 -4.88 11.49
N LYS A 106 9.04 -5.61 12.12
CA LYS A 106 9.46 -5.41 13.51
C LYS A 106 9.98 -4.00 13.80
N ASN A 107 10.71 -3.42 12.87
CA ASN A 107 11.28 -2.08 13.04
C ASN A 107 10.18 -1.01 13.14
N LEU A 108 9.17 -1.07 12.27
CA LEU A 108 8.07 -0.08 12.26
C LEU A 108 7.12 -0.29 13.45
N VAL A 109 6.79 -1.54 13.75
CA VAL A 109 5.94 -1.91 14.89
C VAL A 109 6.59 -1.43 16.19
N ASN A 110 7.84 -1.81 16.46
CA ASN A 110 8.49 -1.42 17.69
C ASN A 110 8.78 0.09 17.75
N LEU A 111 8.98 0.75 16.60
CA LEU A 111 9.11 2.20 16.56
C LEU A 111 7.84 2.90 17.09
N VAL A 112 6.66 2.45 16.68
CA VAL A 112 5.38 2.99 17.20
C VAL A 112 5.18 2.58 18.66
N ARG A 113 5.40 1.31 19.01
CA ARG A 113 5.17 0.81 20.38
C ARG A 113 6.04 1.51 21.42
N ARG A 114 7.32 1.76 21.12
CA ARG A 114 8.21 2.53 22.01
C ARG A 114 7.75 3.97 22.21
N ALA A 115 7.05 4.55 21.24
CA ALA A 115 6.46 5.88 21.37
C ALA A 115 5.27 5.93 22.33
N PHE A 116 4.80 4.77 22.81
CA PHE A 116 3.71 4.65 23.77
C PHE A 116 4.11 3.74 24.94
N GLY A 117 5.38 3.76 25.34
CA GLY A 117 5.85 3.13 26.59
C GLY A 117 6.32 1.68 26.50
N ALA A 118 6.41 1.07 25.31
CA ALA A 118 6.97 -0.28 25.21
C ALA A 118 8.46 -0.32 25.58
N THR A 119 8.82 -1.23 26.49
CA THR A 119 10.21 -1.48 26.93
C THR A 119 10.83 -2.73 26.28
N THR A 120 10.01 -3.55 25.63
CA THR A 120 10.43 -4.80 24.98
C THR A 120 10.02 -4.82 23.52
N ASP A 121 10.99 -5.13 22.66
CA ASP A 121 10.82 -5.23 21.21
C ASP A 121 10.27 -6.61 20.82
N LEU A 122 9.27 -6.61 19.94
CA LEU A 122 8.75 -7.81 19.28
C LEU A 122 9.66 -8.22 18.12
N GLN A 123 9.73 -9.51 17.82
CA GLN A 123 10.48 -9.99 16.66
C GLN A 123 9.65 -9.96 15.37
N SER A 124 8.32 -9.93 15.50
CA SER A 124 7.40 -9.88 14.37
C SER A 124 6.08 -9.19 14.74
N MET A 125 5.40 -8.63 13.74
CA MET A 125 4.08 -8.01 13.91
C MET A 125 3.01 -8.98 14.41
N VAL A 126 3.16 -10.29 14.17
CA VAL A 126 2.20 -11.30 14.65
C VAL A 126 2.19 -11.42 16.18
N GLU A 127 3.24 -10.94 16.84
CA GLU A 127 3.39 -10.99 18.31
C GLU A 127 2.70 -9.80 19.01
N ILE A 128 2.10 -8.86 18.25
CA ILE A 128 1.43 -7.71 18.86
C ILE A 128 0.25 -8.21 19.71
N PRO A 129 0.24 -7.91 21.03
CA PRO A 129 -0.80 -8.35 21.94
C PRO A 129 -2.20 -7.92 21.50
N GLU A 130 -3.18 -8.79 21.72
CA GLU A 130 -4.60 -8.46 21.60
C GLU A 130 -5.12 -7.95 22.94
N SER A 131 -5.96 -6.91 22.92
CA SER A 131 -6.65 -6.40 24.11
C SER A 131 -8.06 -5.98 23.74
N ASP A 132 -9.08 -6.51 24.43
CA ASP A 132 -10.49 -6.14 24.23
C ASP A 132 -10.82 -4.77 24.84
N SER A 133 -10.08 -4.40 25.88
CA SER A 133 -10.22 -3.12 26.58
C SER A 133 -8.83 -2.57 26.85
N PRO A 134 -8.28 -1.74 25.94
CA PRO A 134 -6.93 -1.19 26.08
C PRO A 134 -6.87 -0.27 27.31
N ARG A 135 -6.23 -0.73 28.39
CA ARG A 135 -6.22 -0.04 29.69
C ARG A 135 -5.20 1.09 29.77
N ASP A 136 -4.27 1.14 28.82
CA ASP A 136 -3.20 2.12 28.74
C ASP A 136 -2.87 2.46 27.27
N ALA A 137 -2.00 3.46 27.09
CA ALA A 137 -1.62 3.95 25.78
C ALA A 137 -0.90 2.90 24.91
N LEU A 138 -0.13 1.98 25.51
CA LEU A 138 0.55 0.92 24.78
C LEU A 138 -0.44 -0.09 24.22
N ALA A 139 -1.37 -0.57 25.05
CA ALA A 139 -2.42 -1.48 24.62
C ALA A 139 -3.32 -0.83 23.54
N LEU A 140 -3.55 0.48 23.64
CA LEU A 140 -4.30 1.24 22.64
C LEU A 140 -3.50 1.35 21.32
N ALA A 141 -2.19 1.60 21.39
CA ALA A 141 -1.30 1.60 20.22
C ALA A 141 -1.18 0.22 19.56
N ASP A 142 -1.16 -0.86 20.35
CA ASP A 142 -1.16 -2.24 19.87
C ASP A 142 -2.46 -2.54 19.11
N ASP A 143 -3.63 -2.12 19.63
CA ASP A 143 -4.91 -2.25 18.91
C ASP A 143 -4.96 -1.41 17.62
N LEU A 144 -4.45 -0.18 17.65
CA LEU A 144 -4.29 0.68 16.47
C LEU A 144 -3.47 -0.02 15.38
N LEU A 145 -2.32 -0.59 15.76
CA LEU A 145 -1.45 -1.30 14.85
C LEU A 145 -2.20 -2.46 14.19
N ARG A 146 -2.85 -3.30 14.99
CA ARG A 146 -3.56 -4.51 14.53
C ARG A 146 -4.74 -4.20 13.62
N ARG A 147 -5.50 -3.12 13.87
CA ARG A 147 -6.77 -2.88 13.15
C ARG A 147 -6.67 -1.85 12.03
N ARG A 148 -5.82 -0.83 12.18
CA ARG A 148 -5.72 0.29 11.21
C ARG A 148 -4.41 0.31 10.43
N CYS A 149 -3.27 0.07 11.08
CA CYS A 149 -1.97 0.24 10.43
C CYS A 149 -1.55 -0.96 9.58
N LEU A 150 -1.83 -2.19 10.02
CA LEU A 150 -1.38 -3.42 9.37
C LEU A 150 -2.17 -3.82 8.11
N ARG A 151 -3.08 -2.97 7.62
CA ARG A 151 -3.87 -3.24 6.39
C ARG A 151 -3.02 -3.37 5.12
N CYS A 152 -1.83 -2.79 5.07
CA CYS A 152 -0.93 -2.90 3.92
C CYS A 152 0.05 -4.07 4.04
N HIS A 153 -0.01 -4.85 5.13
CA HIS A 153 0.98 -5.88 5.41
C HIS A 153 0.68 -7.18 4.64
N LEU A 154 1.70 -8.02 4.43
CA LEU A 154 1.64 -9.19 3.55
C LEU A 154 0.67 -10.29 4.01
N TYR A 155 0.15 -10.22 5.23
CA TYR A 155 -0.89 -11.12 5.73
C TYR A 155 -2.28 -10.66 5.26
N TYR A 156 -2.49 -9.36 5.05
CA TYR A 156 -3.78 -8.81 4.65
C TYR A 156 -3.83 -8.51 3.15
N LYS A 157 -5.03 -8.54 2.55
CA LYS A 157 -5.23 -8.33 1.10
C LYS A 157 -5.30 -6.85 0.68
N GLY A 158 -4.97 -5.92 1.57
CA GLY A 158 -5.24 -4.49 1.39
C GLY A 158 -6.70 -4.10 1.64
N ASP A 159 -6.96 -2.79 1.74
CA ASP A 159 -8.30 -2.23 1.75
C ASP A 159 -9.05 -2.52 0.42
N ASP A 160 -10.38 -2.47 0.45
CA ASP A 160 -11.22 -2.71 -0.73
C ASP A 160 -11.28 -1.47 -1.64
N TYR A 161 -10.11 -1.01 -2.12
CA TYR A 161 -10.00 0.04 -3.12
C TYR A 161 -9.36 -0.50 -4.41
N PRO A 162 -9.74 0.03 -5.60
CA PRO A 162 -9.30 -0.48 -6.91
C PRO A 162 -7.79 -0.70 -7.08
N ALA A 163 -6.96 0.18 -6.51
CA ALA A 163 -5.50 0.13 -6.63
C ALA A 163 -4.78 -0.34 -5.36
N VAL A 164 -5.52 -0.66 -4.29
CA VAL A 164 -4.97 -1.07 -3.00
C VAL A 164 -5.10 -2.57 -2.80
N THR A 165 -6.18 -3.20 -3.27
CA THR A 165 -6.34 -4.64 -3.08
C THR A 165 -5.23 -5.42 -3.80
N HIS A 166 -4.60 -6.34 -3.08
CA HIS A 166 -3.49 -7.17 -3.54
C HIS A 166 -3.58 -8.59 -2.97
N GLY A 167 -2.71 -9.49 -3.42
CA GLY A 167 -2.58 -10.84 -2.87
C GLY A 167 -1.86 -10.85 -1.52
N THR A 168 -1.75 -12.01 -0.88
CA THR A 168 -1.00 -12.17 0.38
C THR A 168 0.34 -12.86 0.13
N GLY A 169 1.32 -12.62 1.02
CA GLY A 169 2.70 -13.11 0.92
C GLY A 169 3.29 -12.91 -0.47
N CYS A 170 3.73 -13.98 -1.13
CA CYS A 170 4.36 -13.91 -2.46
C CYS A 170 3.44 -13.26 -3.51
N ALA A 171 2.13 -13.47 -3.41
CA ALA A 171 1.15 -12.95 -4.36
C ALA A 171 0.94 -11.44 -4.25
N ALA A 172 1.34 -10.80 -3.15
CA ALA A 172 1.26 -9.35 -3.01
C ALA A 172 2.12 -8.62 -4.07
N CYS A 173 3.29 -9.19 -4.39
CA CYS A 173 4.21 -8.62 -5.36
C CYS A 173 4.22 -9.36 -6.70
N HIS A 174 3.97 -10.66 -6.70
CA HIS A 174 4.14 -11.47 -7.92
C HIS A 174 2.83 -11.73 -8.67
N LEU A 175 1.67 -11.34 -8.16
CA LEU A 175 0.42 -11.40 -8.92
C LEU A 175 -0.11 -10.00 -9.19
N GLU A 176 -0.72 -9.84 -10.37
CA GLU A 176 -1.28 -8.56 -10.78
C GLU A 176 -2.73 -8.43 -10.36
N PHE A 177 -3.06 -7.31 -9.72
CA PHE A 177 -4.41 -6.92 -9.37
C PHE A 177 -4.82 -5.66 -10.13
N GLN A 178 -6.04 -5.65 -10.63
CA GLN A 178 -6.65 -4.53 -11.34
C GLN A 178 -8.08 -4.37 -10.84
N ASN A 179 -8.45 -3.14 -10.48
CA ASN A 179 -9.79 -2.79 -9.99
C ASN A 179 -10.27 -3.69 -8.84
N GLY A 180 -9.41 -3.94 -7.86
CA GLY A 180 -9.75 -4.75 -6.69
C GLY A 180 -9.75 -6.27 -6.93
N ARG A 181 -9.36 -6.73 -8.13
CA ARG A 181 -9.49 -8.15 -8.53
C ARG A 181 -8.18 -8.68 -9.10
N LEU A 182 -7.93 -9.97 -8.89
CA LEU A 182 -6.81 -10.67 -9.52
C LEU A 182 -6.99 -10.66 -11.05
N ALA A 183 -6.02 -10.10 -11.77
CA ALA A 183 -6.06 -9.96 -13.22
C ALA A 183 -5.61 -11.23 -13.94
N SER A 184 -4.63 -11.95 -13.38
CA SER A 184 -4.06 -13.17 -13.97
C SER A 184 -3.40 -14.02 -12.89
N HIS A 185 -3.38 -15.34 -13.06
CA HIS A 185 -2.52 -16.25 -12.27
C HIS A 185 -1.12 -16.40 -12.89
N ALA A 186 -0.69 -15.42 -13.70
CA ALA A 186 0.62 -15.43 -14.31
C ALA A 186 1.56 -14.64 -13.40
N PHE A 187 2.55 -15.33 -12.81
CA PHE A 187 3.45 -14.70 -11.86
C PHE A 187 4.40 -13.73 -12.55
N LEU A 188 4.48 -12.51 -12.04
CA LEU A 188 5.38 -11.47 -12.50
C LEU A 188 6.81 -11.81 -12.08
N ALA A 189 7.68 -12.04 -13.06
CA ALA A 189 9.12 -12.20 -12.80
C ALA A 189 9.75 -10.89 -12.27
N ALA A 190 9.22 -9.75 -12.71
CA ALA A 190 9.65 -8.41 -12.31
C ALA A 190 8.41 -7.57 -11.98
N PRO A 191 8.12 -7.31 -10.69
CA PRO A 191 7.01 -6.45 -10.28
C PRO A 191 7.19 -5.01 -10.79
N GLY A 192 6.10 -4.37 -11.20
CA GLY A 192 6.10 -2.94 -11.53
C GLY A 192 5.69 -2.07 -10.34
N ASP A 193 5.64 -0.75 -10.53
CA ASP A 193 5.28 0.19 -9.46
C ASP A 193 3.88 -0.04 -8.89
N ARG A 194 2.96 -0.60 -9.69
CA ARG A 194 1.58 -0.90 -9.24
C ARG A 194 1.56 -1.81 -8.01
N GLN A 195 2.45 -2.82 -7.96
CA GLN A 195 2.56 -3.72 -6.81
C GLN A 195 3.11 -3.02 -5.57
N CYS A 196 3.98 -2.03 -5.75
CA CYS A 196 4.51 -1.24 -4.63
C CYS A 196 3.46 -0.24 -4.13
N LEU A 197 2.75 0.41 -5.05
CA LEU A 197 1.73 1.41 -4.77
C LEU A 197 0.48 0.86 -4.08
N SER A 198 0.24 -0.45 -4.10
CA SER A 198 -0.86 -1.06 -3.34
C SER A 198 -0.65 -0.97 -1.82
N CYS A 199 0.59 -0.73 -1.37
CA CYS A 199 0.94 -0.57 0.04
C CYS A 199 1.57 0.81 0.34
N HIS A 200 2.37 1.33 -0.59
CA HIS A 200 3.13 2.58 -0.46
C HIS A 200 2.39 3.80 -1.03
N TYR A 201 1.06 3.83 -0.90
CA TYR A 201 0.19 4.97 -1.17
C TYR A 201 -0.06 5.81 0.09
N GLY A 202 -0.71 6.98 -0.07
CA GLY A 202 -1.18 7.80 1.06
C GLY A 202 -0.03 8.37 1.88
N ASN A 203 0.53 9.50 1.44
CA ASN A 203 1.69 10.15 2.03
C ASN A 203 2.82 9.18 2.50
N ARG A 204 3.14 8.19 1.65
CA ARG A 204 4.24 7.22 1.77
C ARG A 204 5.16 7.31 0.55
N VAL A 205 6.27 6.56 0.59
CA VAL A 205 7.36 6.60 -0.41
C VAL A 205 6.93 6.45 -1.88
N GLY A 206 5.91 5.64 -2.19
CA GLY A 206 5.43 5.48 -3.55
C GLY A 206 4.74 6.76 -4.07
N PHE A 207 4.03 7.46 -3.18
CA PHE A 207 3.42 8.75 -3.52
C PHE A 207 4.47 9.84 -3.67
N ASP A 208 5.53 9.87 -2.86
CA ASP A 208 6.69 10.74 -3.13
C ASP A 208 7.24 10.50 -4.54
N PHE A 209 7.59 9.24 -4.84
CA PHE A 209 8.24 8.86 -6.10
C PHE A 209 7.43 9.26 -7.33
N HIS A 210 6.10 9.09 -7.24
CA HIS A 210 5.18 9.44 -8.32
C HIS A 210 4.69 10.90 -8.29
N GLY A 211 5.14 11.73 -7.35
CA GLY A 211 4.72 13.13 -7.32
C GLY A 211 3.30 13.31 -6.77
N ARG A 212 2.91 12.67 -5.67
CA ARG A 212 1.53 12.67 -5.17
C ARG A 212 1.45 13.03 -3.69
N PHE A 213 0.48 13.85 -3.34
CA PHE A 213 0.15 14.18 -1.95
C PHE A 213 -1.34 13.96 -1.69
N GLU A 214 -1.68 13.11 -0.74
CA GLU A 214 -3.06 12.81 -0.38
C GLU A 214 -3.81 14.07 0.11
N HIS A 215 -4.99 14.34 -0.45
CA HIS A 215 -5.83 15.49 -0.06
C HIS A 215 -6.23 15.43 1.40
N ASP A 216 -6.53 16.60 1.99
CA ASP A 216 -7.22 16.72 3.27
C ASP A 216 -8.47 15.84 3.35
N LEU A 217 -8.84 15.39 4.56
CA LEU A 217 -9.88 14.37 4.73
C LEU A 217 -11.30 14.95 4.65
N ASN A 218 -11.46 16.21 5.02
CA ASN A 218 -12.76 16.89 4.96
C ASN A 218 -13.18 17.02 3.50
N VAL A 219 -14.43 16.64 3.21
CA VAL A 219 -15.00 16.69 1.86
C VAL A 219 -14.75 18.04 1.19
N GLU A 220 -14.86 19.17 1.88
CA GLU A 220 -14.69 20.53 1.33
C GLU A 220 -13.28 20.85 0.78
N TYR A 221 -12.30 19.99 1.02
CA TYR A 221 -10.94 20.13 0.50
C TYR A 221 -10.56 19.00 -0.47
N ARG A 222 -11.55 18.21 -0.91
CA ARG A 222 -11.36 17.02 -1.76
C ARG A 222 -11.98 17.23 -3.14
N THR A 223 -11.38 18.13 -3.92
CA THR A 223 -11.79 18.39 -5.31
C THR A 223 -11.19 17.37 -6.29
N PRO A 224 -11.80 17.17 -7.47
CA PRO A 224 -13.14 17.60 -7.91
C PRO A 224 -14.28 16.89 -7.17
N TYR A 225 -15.39 17.62 -6.97
CA TYR A 225 -16.66 17.08 -6.47
C TYR A 225 -17.44 16.44 -7.63
N THR A 226 -17.23 15.15 -7.89
CA THR A 226 -17.92 14.44 -8.99
C THR A 226 -19.07 13.58 -8.49
N THR A 227 -20.19 13.60 -9.22
CA THR A 227 -21.40 12.80 -8.97
C THR A 227 -21.59 11.66 -9.99
N LYS A 228 -20.60 11.42 -10.87
CA LYS A 228 -20.77 10.55 -12.05
C LYS A 228 -19.89 9.30 -12.12
N ASP A 229 -18.75 9.27 -11.42
CA ASP A 229 -17.83 8.12 -11.48
C ASP A 229 -17.89 7.30 -10.20
N GLU A 230 -18.16 6.00 -10.34
CA GLU A 230 -18.29 5.03 -9.24
C GLU A 230 -16.97 4.82 -8.48
N HIS A 231 -15.82 5.21 -9.05
CA HIS A 231 -14.49 4.96 -8.46
C HIS A 231 -13.50 6.13 -8.66
N PHE A 232 -13.84 7.31 -8.14
CA PHE A 232 -12.95 8.48 -8.17
C PHE A 232 -11.67 8.34 -7.33
N ARG A 233 -11.64 7.41 -6.37
CA ARG A 233 -10.59 7.29 -5.33
C ARG A 233 -9.89 5.92 -5.37
N PRO A 234 -8.97 5.67 -6.32
CA PRO A 234 -8.35 4.36 -6.48
C PRO A 234 -7.54 3.91 -5.24
N PHE A 235 -7.07 4.86 -4.43
CA PHE A 235 -6.32 4.63 -3.20
C PHE A 235 -7.11 4.97 -1.91
N GLY A 236 -8.41 5.22 -2.04
CA GLY A 236 -9.30 5.55 -0.93
C GLY A 236 -9.41 7.03 -0.56
N VAL A 237 -8.42 7.84 -0.90
CA VAL A 237 -8.47 9.30 -0.82
C VAL A 237 -7.90 9.88 -2.12
N GLU A 238 -8.44 11.01 -2.55
CA GLU A 238 -7.91 11.84 -3.63
C GLU A 238 -6.50 12.36 -3.31
N TYR A 239 -5.79 12.85 -4.33
CA TYR A 239 -4.45 13.37 -4.14
C TYR A 239 -4.13 14.50 -5.13
N HIS A 240 -3.26 15.41 -4.69
CA HIS A 240 -2.64 16.44 -5.52
C HIS A 240 -1.54 15.80 -6.37
N GLU A 241 -1.44 16.23 -7.63
CA GLU A 241 -0.29 15.94 -8.49
C GLU A 241 0.77 17.04 -8.26
N LEU A 242 1.94 16.62 -7.78
CA LEU A 242 3.14 17.40 -7.49
C LEU A 242 4.28 16.97 -8.45
N ALA A 243 5.47 17.54 -8.26
CA ALA A 243 6.64 17.13 -9.02
C ALA A 243 7.09 15.72 -8.62
N ALA A 244 7.08 14.77 -9.57
CA ALA A 244 7.59 13.41 -9.37
C ALA A 244 9.13 13.38 -9.27
N ASP A 245 9.68 12.28 -8.76
CA ASP A 245 11.14 12.06 -8.72
C ASP A 245 11.74 12.05 -10.13
N ILE A 246 12.93 12.62 -10.29
CA ILE A 246 13.62 12.64 -11.59
C ILE A 246 13.90 11.23 -12.12
N HIS A 247 14.13 10.24 -11.27
CA HIS A 247 14.30 8.85 -11.70
C HIS A 247 13.02 8.28 -12.28
N GLN A 248 11.88 8.55 -11.62
CA GLN A 248 10.55 8.19 -12.11
C GLN A 248 10.27 8.85 -13.48
N GLN A 249 10.54 10.16 -13.60
CA GLN A 249 10.36 10.91 -14.85
C GLN A 249 11.22 10.36 -16.00
N ARG A 250 12.31 9.66 -15.69
CA ARG A 250 13.19 9.03 -16.69
C ARG A 250 12.76 7.61 -17.06
N GLY A 251 11.76 7.05 -16.38
CA GLY A 251 11.20 5.73 -16.63
C GLY A 251 11.76 4.62 -15.73
N LEU A 252 12.46 4.97 -14.63
CA LEU A 252 12.85 3.98 -13.63
C LEU A 252 11.64 3.62 -12.76
N VAL A 253 11.61 2.37 -12.32
CA VAL A 253 10.60 1.84 -11.40
C VAL A 253 11.24 1.45 -10.07
N CYS A 254 10.42 1.20 -9.05
CA CYS A 254 10.85 0.87 -7.69
C CYS A 254 11.91 -0.25 -7.65
N ILE A 255 11.71 -1.32 -8.42
CA ILE A 255 12.62 -2.49 -8.42
C ILE A 255 13.95 -2.26 -9.14
N ASP A 256 14.12 -1.14 -9.84
CA ASP A 256 15.42 -0.75 -10.40
C ASP A 256 16.39 -0.35 -9.30
N CYS A 257 15.90 0.27 -8.23
CA CYS A 257 16.65 0.61 -7.03
C CYS A 257 16.50 -0.43 -5.91
N HIS A 258 15.33 -1.06 -5.80
CA HIS A 258 14.99 -2.04 -4.76
C HIS A 258 14.85 -3.46 -5.34
N PRO A 259 15.95 -4.15 -5.67
CA PRO A 259 15.87 -5.47 -6.27
C PRO A 259 15.33 -6.51 -5.29
N GLY A 260 14.79 -7.61 -5.82
CA GLY A 260 14.25 -8.72 -5.01
C GLY A 260 15.24 -9.32 -4.02
N SER A 261 16.55 -9.31 -4.34
CA SER A 261 17.61 -9.73 -3.40
C SER A 261 17.72 -8.87 -2.15
N GLN A 262 17.17 -7.65 -2.18
CA GLN A 262 17.09 -6.75 -1.04
C GLN A 262 15.72 -6.88 -0.36
N LEU A 263 14.63 -6.91 -1.15
CA LEU A 263 13.27 -6.91 -0.62
C LEU A 263 12.88 -8.22 0.06
N MET A 264 13.40 -9.35 -0.41
CA MET A 264 13.06 -10.70 0.05
C MET A 264 14.16 -11.35 0.89
N ALA A 265 15.17 -10.59 1.35
CA ALA A 265 16.23 -11.12 2.20
C ALA A 265 16.51 -10.17 3.37
N ALA A 266 17.03 -10.71 4.46
CA ALA A 266 17.41 -9.91 5.61
C ALA A 266 18.67 -9.09 5.36
N GLY A 267 18.71 -7.87 5.90
CA GLY A 267 19.97 -7.17 6.19
C GLY A 267 20.70 -6.51 5.03
N LYS A 268 20.18 -6.53 3.79
CA LYS A 268 20.79 -5.74 2.69
C LYS A 268 20.24 -4.30 2.71
N PRO A 269 21.08 -3.28 2.98
CA PRO A 269 20.63 -1.90 2.91
C PRO A 269 20.21 -1.53 1.48
N GLY A 270 19.32 -0.55 1.36
CA GLY A 270 18.96 0.01 0.06
C GLY A 270 20.11 0.79 -0.56
N PRO A 271 20.02 1.09 -1.87
CA PRO A 271 21.03 1.90 -2.53
C PRO A 271 21.08 3.30 -1.91
N SER A 272 22.27 3.86 -1.85
CA SER A 272 22.51 5.26 -1.55
C SER A 272 22.59 6.09 -2.82
N CYS A 273 22.44 7.41 -2.71
CA CYS A 273 22.65 8.33 -3.84
C CYS A 273 24.09 8.21 -4.37
N ALA A 274 25.05 8.11 -3.45
CA ALA A 274 26.48 8.07 -3.76
C ALA A 274 26.86 6.79 -4.52
N ASP A 275 26.17 5.67 -4.27
CA ASP A 275 26.44 4.40 -4.95
C ASP A 275 26.36 4.53 -6.49
N CYS A 276 25.53 5.44 -7.01
CA CYS A 276 25.33 5.66 -8.44
C CYS A 276 25.82 7.02 -8.96
N HIS A 277 26.10 7.98 -8.08
CA HIS A 277 26.43 9.35 -8.47
C HIS A 277 27.84 9.81 -8.05
N ASP A 278 28.55 9.01 -7.24
CA ASP A 278 29.93 9.28 -6.84
C ASP A 278 30.91 8.49 -7.74
N ALA A 279 31.72 9.21 -8.52
CA ALA A 279 32.68 8.56 -9.42
C ALA A 279 33.75 7.76 -8.67
N ASP A 280 34.21 8.24 -7.52
CA ASP A 280 35.27 7.56 -6.76
C ASP A 280 34.76 6.24 -6.18
N LEU A 281 33.47 6.17 -5.82
CA LEU A 281 32.85 4.92 -5.40
C LEU A 281 32.63 3.99 -6.59
N LEU A 282 32.15 4.50 -7.72
CA LEU A 282 31.91 3.71 -8.93
C LEU A 282 33.19 3.12 -9.52
N ASP A 283 34.31 3.85 -9.50
CA ASP A 283 35.60 3.34 -9.96
C ASP A 283 36.14 2.22 -9.05
N LYS A 284 35.74 2.20 -7.77
CA LYS A 284 36.12 1.14 -6.81
C LYS A 284 35.21 -0.07 -6.91
N ASN A 285 33.90 0.14 -6.99
CA ASN A 285 32.91 -0.92 -7.00
C ASN A 285 31.64 -0.46 -7.73
N LEU A 286 31.34 -1.11 -8.87
CA LEU A 286 30.13 -0.83 -9.62
C LEU A 286 28.92 -1.55 -8.99
N PRO A 287 27.84 -0.84 -8.63
CA PRO A 287 26.59 -1.46 -8.22
C PRO A 287 26.00 -2.36 -9.31
N ASP A 288 25.05 -3.20 -8.89
CA ASP A 288 24.22 -3.94 -9.81
C ASP A 288 23.59 -2.99 -10.85
N ARG A 289 23.59 -3.41 -12.12
CA ARG A 289 23.06 -2.65 -13.27
C ARG A 289 23.81 -1.36 -13.65
N VAL A 290 24.89 -1.00 -12.97
CA VAL A 290 25.77 0.10 -13.40
C VAL A 290 26.93 -0.45 -14.23
N ARG A 291 27.27 0.20 -15.35
CA ARG A 291 28.40 -0.17 -16.22
C ARG A 291 29.21 1.05 -16.60
N LYS A 292 30.52 0.88 -16.77
CA LYS A 292 31.38 1.91 -17.37
C LYS A 292 31.09 1.99 -18.88
N SER A 293 31.00 3.20 -19.41
CA SER A 293 30.74 3.48 -20.82
C SER A 293 31.57 4.68 -21.26
N GLY A 294 32.71 4.42 -21.91
CA GLY A 294 33.70 5.45 -22.22
C GLY A 294 34.23 6.14 -20.95
N PRO A 295 34.24 7.49 -20.88
CA PRO A 295 34.69 8.21 -19.68
C PRO A 295 33.63 8.29 -18.58
N GLY A 296 32.41 7.77 -18.79
CA GLY A 296 31.30 7.88 -17.86
C GLY A 296 30.70 6.53 -17.47
N TYR A 297 29.50 6.61 -16.88
CA TYR A 297 28.75 5.44 -16.40
C TYR A 297 27.33 5.45 -16.95
N ILE A 298 26.79 4.26 -17.13
CA ILE A 298 25.40 4.04 -17.52
C ILE A 298 24.70 3.13 -16.51
N PHE A 299 23.41 3.36 -16.32
CA PHE A 299 22.51 2.49 -15.58
C PHE A 299 21.59 1.74 -16.56
N LEU A 300 21.45 0.43 -16.34
CA LEU A 300 20.63 -0.47 -17.13
C LEU A 300 19.29 -0.72 -16.43
N ALA A 301 18.24 0.00 -16.84
CA ALA A 301 16.89 -0.19 -16.28
C ALA A 301 16.32 -1.55 -16.70
N GLY A 302 15.82 -2.31 -15.73
CA GLY A 302 15.51 -3.74 -15.91
C GLY A 302 14.19 -4.00 -16.62
N THR A 303 13.21 -3.11 -16.48
CA THR A 303 11.84 -3.27 -17.01
C THR A 303 11.74 -2.90 -18.49
N GLU A 304 12.38 -1.81 -18.92
CA GLU A 304 12.33 -1.34 -20.31
C GLU A 304 13.60 -1.68 -21.12
N ARG A 305 14.60 -2.31 -20.49
CA ARG A 305 15.96 -2.49 -21.06
C ARG A 305 16.58 -1.20 -21.58
N LYS A 306 16.20 -0.08 -20.95
CA LYS A 306 16.66 1.26 -21.29
C LYS A 306 18.00 1.54 -20.62
N GLN A 307 18.86 2.28 -21.33
CA GLN A 307 20.13 2.73 -20.78
C GLN A 307 20.06 4.21 -20.44
N HIS A 308 20.54 4.57 -19.26
CA HIS A 308 20.59 5.95 -18.80
C HIS A 308 22.02 6.33 -18.48
N THR A 309 22.51 7.43 -19.07
CA THR A 309 23.77 8.04 -18.63
C THR A 309 23.61 8.55 -17.20
N LEU A 310 24.49 8.12 -16.31
CA LEU A 310 24.50 8.56 -14.93
C LEU A 310 25.15 9.94 -14.81
N PRO A 311 24.44 10.94 -14.24
CA PRO A 311 25.07 12.19 -13.87
C PRO A 311 25.98 11.94 -12.66
N ILE A 312 27.23 12.40 -12.76
CA ILE A 312 28.19 12.35 -11.66
C ILE A 312 28.19 13.68 -10.90
N MET A 313 28.37 13.62 -9.58
CA MET A 313 28.46 14.77 -8.71
C MET A 313 29.70 15.62 -9.04
N THR A 314 29.53 16.71 -9.79
CA THR A 314 30.63 17.61 -10.16
C THR A 314 30.56 19.00 -9.50
N ASP A 315 29.43 19.35 -8.89
CA ASP A 315 29.30 20.65 -8.22
C ASP A 315 30.21 20.72 -6.97
N PRO A 316 30.98 21.81 -6.76
CA PRO A 316 31.83 21.98 -5.59
C PRO A 316 31.13 21.81 -4.24
N ALA A 317 29.81 22.03 -4.17
CA ALA A 317 29.01 21.81 -2.96
C ALA A 317 29.11 20.37 -2.45
N HIS A 318 29.26 19.37 -3.33
CA HIS A 318 29.40 17.96 -2.92
C HIS A 318 30.71 17.72 -2.17
N ALA A 319 31.80 18.38 -2.57
CA ALA A 319 33.08 18.29 -1.86
C ALA A 319 33.03 19.06 -0.53
N THR A 320 32.40 20.23 -0.50
CA THR A 320 32.32 21.08 0.70
C THR A 320 31.42 20.48 1.80
N HIS A 321 30.32 19.84 1.39
CA HIS A 321 29.28 19.33 2.31
C HIS A 321 29.20 17.80 2.36
N GLY A 322 30.06 17.10 1.61
CA GLY A 322 30.11 15.63 1.55
C GLY A 322 30.24 15.01 2.93
N GLY A 323 29.42 14.00 3.20
CA GLY A 323 29.38 13.31 4.50
C GLY A 323 28.78 14.11 5.67
N LYS A 324 28.48 15.40 5.49
CA LYS A 324 27.89 16.26 6.53
C LYS A 324 26.41 16.55 6.28
N ILE A 325 25.95 16.46 5.04
CA ILE A 325 24.59 16.83 4.65
C ILE A 325 24.03 15.72 3.76
N SER A 326 22.83 15.22 4.08
CA SER A 326 22.14 14.26 3.22
C SER A 326 21.76 14.92 1.89
N CYS A 327 21.88 14.20 0.78
CA CYS A 327 21.62 14.73 -0.57
C CYS A 327 20.22 15.39 -0.69
N GLN A 328 19.21 14.80 -0.06
CA GLN A 328 17.84 15.30 -0.13
C GLN A 328 17.62 16.68 0.51
N VAL A 329 18.54 17.15 1.36
CA VAL A 329 18.49 18.53 1.88
C VAL A 329 18.49 19.52 0.71
N CYS A 330 19.35 19.30 -0.29
CA CYS A 330 19.44 20.14 -1.47
C CYS A 330 18.53 19.67 -2.61
N HIS A 331 18.37 18.36 -2.77
CA HIS A 331 17.77 17.74 -3.95
C HIS A 331 16.27 17.44 -3.85
N ALA A 332 15.71 17.32 -2.64
CA ALA A 332 14.27 17.12 -2.49
C ALA A 332 13.52 18.35 -2.98
N GLN A 333 12.57 18.12 -3.89
CA GLN A 333 11.69 19.18 -4.40
C GLN A 333 10.61 19.56 -3.38
N TRP A 334 10.13 18.58 -2.61
CA TRP A 334 9.13 18.72 -1.55
C TRP A 334 9.20 17.50 -0.61
N SER A 335 8.56 17.53 0.55
CA SER A 335 8.49 16.39 1.47
C SER A 335 7.19 16.44 2.28
N PHE A 336 6.61 15.30 2.61
CA PHE A 336 5.44 15.28 3.50
C PHE A 336 5.73 15.99 4.83
N ALA A 337 4.89 16.95 5.16
CA ALA A 337 4.95 17.75 6.38
C ALA A 337 3.63 17.67 7.19
N ASP A 338 2.86 16.57 7.03
CA ASP A 338 1.65 16.33 7.84
C ASP A 338 1.99 16.23 9.33
N SER A 339 1.35 17.03 10.18
CA SER A 339 1.55 17.05 11.64
C SER A 339 0.23 16.93 12.41
N GLY A 340 0.33 16.59 13.69
CA GLY A 340 -0.79 16.40 14.60
C GLY A 340 -1.71 15.26 14.16
N LYS A 341 -1.21 14.02 14.12
CA LYS A 341 -2.04 12.88 13.70
C LYS A 341 -2.89 12.40 14.87
N HIS A 342 -4.16 12.80 14.89
CA HIS A 342 -5.12 12.37 15.90
C HIS A 342 -5.78 11.06 15.47
N LEU A 343 -5.75 10.06 16.34
CA LEU A 343 -6.33 8.74 16.12
C LEU A 343 -7.28 8.44 17.28
N LEU A 344 -8.56 8.27 16.95
CA LEU A 344 -9.62 8.02 17.92
C LEU A 344 -10.15 6.61 17.72
N ARG A 345 -10.01 5.75 18.75
CA ARG A 345 -10.80 4.52 18.85
C ARG A 345 -12.16 4.89 19.45
N SER A 346 -13.24 4.58 18.75
CA SER A 346 -14.59 4.81 19.28
C SER A 346 -15.44 3.56 19.13
N ASP A 347 -16.06 3.16 20.23
CA ASP A 347 -17.07 2.11 20.28
C ASP A 347 -18.50 2.69 20.23
N TYR A 348 -18.62 4.02 20.12
CA TYR A 348 -19.87 4.79 20.11
C TYR A 348 -20.57 4.74 18.75
N ASP A 349 -21.90 4.70 18.77
CA ASP A 349 -22.78 4.46 17.64
C ASP A 349 -23.49 5.73 17.10
N GLU A 350 -23.04 6.93 17.51
CA GLU A 350 -23.48 8.18 16.88
C GLU A 350 -22.47 8.68 15.83
N PHE A 351 -22.95 8.85 14.59
CA PHE A 351 -22.09 9.11 13.43
C PHE A 351 -22.24 10.50 12.81
N ASP A 352 -23.23 11.30 13.23
CA ASP A 352 -23.56 12.59 12.60
C ASP A 352 -22.38 13.56 12.52
N GLN A 353 -21.49 13.55 13.53
CA GLN A 353 -20.28 14.38 13.56
C GLN A 353 -19.27 14.06 12.44
N TRP A 354 -19.42 12.94 11.74
CA TRP A 354 -18.50 12.49 10.68
C TRP A 354 -19.03 12.73 9.26
N ASP A 355 -20.17 13.41 9.09
CA ASP A 355 -20.82 13.67 7.79
C ASP A 355 -19.87 14.21 6.71
N ARG A 356 -18.94 15.09 7.10
CA ARG A 356 -17.94 15.70 6.23
C ARG A 356 -16.59 14.97 6.21
N LEU A 357 -16.44 13.92 7.01
CA LEU A 357 -15.19 13.19 7.25
C LEU A 357 -15.35 11.67 7.03
N THR A 358 -16.30 11.24 6.20
CA THR A 358 -16.53 9.81 5.92
C THR A 358 -15.32 9.10 5.31
N THR A 359 -14.40 9.86 4.71
CA THR A 359 -13.26 9.32 3.97
C THR A 359 -11.96 9.59 4.70
N GLN A 360 -11.41 8.53 5.28
CA GLN A 360 -10.21 8.64 6.13
C GLN A 360 -9.14 7.64 5.70
N GLY A 361 -9.15 7.27 4.42
CA GLY A 361 -8.25 6.29 3.82
C GLY A 361 -8.38 4.90 4.43
N SER A 362 -9.60 4.48 4.78
CA SER A 362 -9.92 3.11 5.21
C SER A 362 -11.29 2.73 4.66
N SER A 363 -11.37 1.65 3.88
CA SER A 363 -12.63 1.25 3.26
C SER A 363 -13.68 0.82 4.28
N GLU A 364 -13.25 0.25 5.42
CA GLU A 364 -14.16 -0.09 6.53
C GLU A 364 -14.78 1.15 7.16
N VAL A 365 -13.98 2.19 7.44
CA VAL A 365 -14.47 3.47 7.98
C VAL A 365 -15.43 4.13 7.00
N THR A 366 -15.07 4.20 5.73
CA THR A 366 -15.92 4.83 4.72
C THR A 366 -17.25 4.09 4.54
N LYS A 367 -17.24 2.76 4.46
CA LYS A 367 -18.46 1.96 4.36
C LYS A 367 -19.36 2.13 5.58
N LEU A 368 -18.79 2.13 6.78
CA LEU A 368 -19.54 2.34 8.02
C LEU A 368 -20.21 3.71 8.04
N LEU A 369 -19.43 4.77 7.84
CA LEU A 369 -19.92 6.14 7.94
C LEU A 369 -20.92 6.47 6.83
N GLU A 370 -20.60 6.17 5.57
CA GLU A 370 -21.54 6.39 4.44
C GLU A 370 -22.82 5.56 4.56
N ASN A 371 -22.80 4.41 5.25
CA ASN A 371 -24.01 3.65 5.54
C ASN A 371 -24.83 4.29 6.65
N ASN A 372 -24.22 4.63 7.78
CA ASN A 372 -24.95 5.07 8.97
C ASN A 372 -25.42 6.53 8.92
N ILE A 373 -24.82 7.36 8.07
CA ILE A 373 -25.32 8.71 7.78
C ILE A 373 -26.52 8.68 6.81
N ASP A 374 -26.72 7.57 6.10
CA ASP A 374 -27.90 7.35 5.26
C ASP A 374 -29.02 6.71 6.08
N PHE A 375 -29.89 7.54 6.65
CA PHE A 375 -31.02 7.14 7.50
C PHE A 375 -32.05 6.21 6.82
N SER A 376 -31.91 5.92 5.52
CA SER A 376 -32.73 4.92 4.82
C SER A 376 -32.22 3.48 5.00
N LYS A 377 -31.01 3.30 5.49
CA LYS A 377 -30.35 1.99 5.65
C LYS A 377 -30.41 1.51 7.10
N ASN A 378 -30.27 0.19 7.26
CA ASN A 378 -30.06 -0.40 8.57
C ASN A 378 -28.67 0.00 9.08
N GLU A 379 -28.61 0.35 10.35
CA GLU A 379 -27.37 0.71 11.02
C GLU A 379 -26.39 -0.47 11.06
N ILE A 380 -25.11 -0.16 10.80
CA ILE A 380 -23.98 -1.07 10.98
C ILE A 380 -23.33 -0.72 12.31
N ILE A 381 -23.21 -1.73 13.19
CA ILE A 381 -22.53 -1.60 14.48
C ILE A 381 -21.05 -1.25 14.26
N PRO A 382 -20.47 -0.32 15.03
CA PRO A 382 -19.07 0.05 14.90
C PRO A 382 -18.15 -1.15 15.19
N ALA A 383 -17.48 -1.63 14.16
CA ALA A 383 -16.49 -2.70 14.25
C ALA A 383 -15.40 -2.53 13.19
N MET A 384 -14.21 -3.05 13.50
CA MET A 384 -13.08 -3.06 12.58
C MET A 384 -12.32 -4.38 12.70
N LYS A 385 -11.89 -4.90 11.56
CA LYS A 385 -11.24 -6.21 11.48
C LYS A 385 -9.80 -6.15 11.99
N ASP A 386 -9.41 -7.11 12.80
CA ASP A 386 -8.01 -7.42 13.13
C ASP A 386 -7.30 -7.93 11.87
N LYS A 387 -6.21 -7.28 11.46
CA LYS A 387 -5.48 -7.61 10.23
C LYS A 387 -4.51 -8.79 10.36
N ILE A 388 -4.34 -9.32 11.57
CA ILE A 388 -3.55 -10.53 11.85
C ILE A 388 -4.44 -11.77 11.83
N TYR A 389 -5.55 -11.75 12.57
CA TYR A 389 -6.45 -12.92 12.71
C TYR A 389 -7.76 -12.83 11.93
N PHE A 390 -8.00 -11.72 11.24
CA PHE A 390 -9.18 -11.49 10.39
C PHE A 390 -10.55 -11.52 11.11
N ARG A 391 -10.55 -11.34 12.43
CA ARG A 391 -11.77 -11.29 13.26
C ARG A 391 -12.25 -9.85 13.40
N ASP A 392 -13.57 -9.65 13.34
CA ASP A 392 -14.17 -8.35 13.63
C ASP A 392 -14.11 -8.09 15.14
N ARG A 393 -13.71 -6.87 15.51
CA ARG A 393 -13.61 -6.42 16.90
C ARG A 393 -14.43 -5.15 17.09
N PRO A 394 -15.14 -4.98 18.23
CA PRO A 394 -15.90 -3.78 18.52
C PRO A 394 -15.06 -2.51 18.42
N GLY A 395 -15.70 -1.45 17.93
CA GLY A 395 -15.13 -0.13 17.76
C GLY A 395 -14.37 0.07 16.48
N VAL A 396 -14.13 1.34 16.18
CA VAL A 396 -13.61 1.83 14.90
C VAL A 396 -12.52 2.84 15.19
N TRP A 397 -11.47 2.84 14.35
CA TRP A 397 -10.42 3.84 14.43
C TRP A 397 -10.64 4.95 13.40
N TYR A 398 -10.92 6.16 13.88
CA TYR A 398 -10.96 7.39 13.10
C TYR A 398 -9.59 8.09 13.08
N LYS A 399 -9.35 8.95 12.09
CA LYS A 399 -8.10 9.67 11.85
C LYS A 399 -8.38 11.11 11.45
N GLY A 400 -7.67 12.04 12.09
CA GLY A 400 -7.57 13.44 11.71
C GLY A 400 -6.12 13.91 11.67
N TYR A 401 -5.92 15.12 11.14
CA TYR A 401 -4.64 15.82 11.12
C TYR A 401 -4.86 17.24 11.64
N GLY A 402 -3.93 17.76 12.43
CA GLY A 402 -3.90 19.19 12.76
C GLY A 402 -3.54 20.03 11.53
N MET A 403 -2.53 19.58 10.77
CA MET A 403 -2.14 20.25 9.54
C MET A 403 -1.57 19.27 8.51
N ARG A 404 -1.82 19.54 7.23
CA ARG A 404 -1.29 18.78 6.09
C ARG A 404 -0.66 19.71 5.07
N ARG A 405 0.64 19.56 4.84
CA ARG A 405 1.47 20.39 3.96
C ARG A 405 2.58 19.57 3.33
N TRP A 406 3.23 20.09 2.28
CA TRP A 406 4.35 19.44 1.58
C TRP A 406 5.49 20.39 1.18
N GLU A 407 5.24 21.70 1.27
CA GLU A 407 6.09 22.75 0.74
C GLU A 407 7.37 22.90 1.58
N THR A 408 7.23 22.76 2.90
CA THR A 408 8.34 22.91 3.85
C THR A 408 9.06 21.57 4.04
N ILE A 409 10.34 21.55 3.72
CA ILE A 409 11.23 20.41 3.99
C ILE A 409 11.88 20.66 5.36
N PHE A 410 11.44 19.91 6.37
CA PHE A 410 12.02 20.01 7.71
C PHE A 410 13.41 19.38 7.76
N LEU A 411 14.33 20.09 8.42
CA LEU A 411 15.72 19.67 8.57
C LEU A 411 16.07 19.50 10.03
N GLU A 412 16.90 18.50 10.31
CA GLU A 412 17.49 18.30 11.63
C GLU A 412 18.98 18.03 11.51
N LYS A 413 19.72 18.54 12.50
CA LYS A 413 21.14 18.25 12.72
C LYS A 413 21.27 17.20 13.83
N ASN A 414 21.84 16.04 13.52
CA ASN A 414 22.09 15.01 14.54
C ASN A 414 23.29 15.38 15.46
N GLU A 415 23.54 14.55 16.47
CA GLU A 415 24.63 14.74 17.44
C GLU A 415 26.03 14.84 16.79
N LYS A 416 26.24 14.19 15.65
CA LYS A 416 27.49 14.25 14.87
C LYS A 416 27.58 15.49 13.99
N GLY A 417 26.55 16.32 14.00
CA GLY A 417 26.43 17.52 13.20
C GLY A 417 25.98 17.29 11.76
N GLU A 418 25.51 16.09 11.42
CA GLU A 418 25.00 15.78 10.09
C GLU A 418 23.58 16.31 9.93
N ILE A 419 23.31 16.99 8.80
CA ILE A 419 22.00 17.55 8.50
C ILE A 419 21.22 16.61 7.58
N SER A 420 19.99 16.27 7.96
CA SER A 420 19.10 15.43 7.16
C SER A 420 17.67 15.95 7.12
N VAL A 421 16.94 15.59 6.07
CA VAL A 421 15.49 15.78 6.02
C VAL A 421 14.83 14.91 7.09
N VAL A 422 13.84 15.47 7.78
CA VAL A 422 13.04 14.78 8.79
C VAL A 422 11.56 14.94 8.51
N ARG A 423 10.76 14.02 9.06
CA ARG A 423 9.29 14.08 9.03
C ARG A 423 8.72 13.76 10.40
N PRO A 424 7.63 14.41 10.83
CA PRO A 424 6.87 14.06 12.05
C PRO A 424 6.16 12.70 11.91
N LEU A 425 6.93 11.61 11.84
CA LEU A 425 6.42 10.26 11.63
C LEU A 425 5.70 9.69 12.85
N LEU A 426 6.11 10.08 14.06
CA LEU A 426 5.54 9.63 15.34
C LEU A 426 4.79 10.76 16.07
N ASP A 427 4.42 11.82 15.37
CA ASP A 427 3.56 12.88 15.91
C ASP A 427 2.09 12.40 15.93
N TYR A 428 1.80 11.55 16.92
CA TYR A 428 0.50 10.90 17.13
C TYR A 428 -0.14 11.33 18.44
N PHE A 429 -1.46 11.39 18.44
CA PHE A 429 -2.30 11.56 19.62
C PHE A 429 -3.36 10.47 19.62
N LEU A 430 -3.44 9.69 20.70
CA LEU A 430 -4.39 8.58 20.81
C LEU A 430 -5.51 8.93 21.76
N SER A 431 -6.75 8.72 21.31
CA SER A 431 -7.95 8.83 22.14
C SER A 431 -8.74 7.53 22.10
N TRP A 432 -9.47 7.24 23.17
CA TRP A 432 -10.44 6.14 23.22
C TRP A 432 -11.70 6.54 23.97
N GLN A 433 -12.85 6.32 23.32
CA GLN A 433 -14.18 6.39 23.94
C GLN A 433 -14.90 5.04 23.80
N ASP A 434 -15.63 4.66 24.85
CA ASP A 434 -16.46 3.45 24.83
C ASP A 434 -17.86 3.70 24.23
N GLY A 435 -18.69 2.64 24.20
CA GLY A 435 -20.03 2.69 23.63
C GLY A 435 -21.05 3.51 24.42
N ASN A 436 -20.71 3.93 25.65
CA ASN A 436 -21.54 4.86 26.43
C ASN A 436 -21.07 6.32 26.26
N GLY A 437 -20.09 6.58 25.39
CA GLY A 437 -19.49 7.89 25.20
C GLY A 437 -18.50 8.28 26.31
N LEU A 438 -18.14 7.36 27.22
CA LEU A 438 -17.15 7.65 28.26
C LEU A 438 -15.75 7.65 27.63
N VAL A 439 -15.04 8.77 27.78
CA VAL A 439 -13.65 8.91 27.33
C VAL A 439 -12.71 8.30 28.37
N HIS A 440 -11.97 7.26 27.96
CA HIS A 440 -11.00 6.56 28.81
C HIS A 440 -9.59 7.10 28.63
N ILE A 441 -9.25 7.52 27.42
CA ILE A 441 -7.97 8.14 27.07
C ILE A 441 -8.29 9.33 26.17
N ASP A 442 -7.78 10.50 26.53
CA ASP A 442 -8.01 11.74 25.78
C ASP A 442 -6.69 12.32 25.27
N SER A 443 -6.56 12.36 23.94
CA SER A 443 -5.46 13.00 23.21
C SER A 443 -4.07 12.68 23.77
N HIS A 444 -3.84 11.41 24.15
CA HIS A 444 -2.58 10.99 24.74
C HIS A 444 -1.46 11.10 23.71
N PRO A 445 -0.46 11.99 23.90
CA PRO A 445 0.56 12.24 22.91
C PRO A 445 1.58 11.11 22.87
N SER A 446 2.16 10.90 21.70
CA SER A 446 3.36 10.09 21.53
C SER A 446 4.53 10.62 22.38
N GLU A 447 5.15 9.72 23.13
CA GLU A 447 6.34 9.92 23.96
C GLU A 447 7.65 9.85 23.14
N ALA A 448 7.55 9.76 21.82
CA ALA A 448 8.73 9.76 20.95
C ALA A 448 9.57 11.03 21.17
N GLY A 449 10.88 10.82 21.34
CA GLY A 449 11.86 11.90 21.40
C GLY A 449 11.79 12.80 20.16
N ASN A 450 12.33 14.02 20.29
CA ASN A 450 12.39 14.99 19.20
C ASN A 450 11.01 15.30 18.57
N ASN A 451 9.96 15.34 19.39
CA ASN A 451 8.57 15.60 18.96
C ASN A 451 8.08 14.66 17.85
N GLY A 452 8.56 13.41 17.84
CA GLY A 452 8.16 12.41 16.85
C GLY A 452 8.72 12.65 15.45
N LEU A 453 9.72 13.53 15.30
CA LEU A 453 10.46 13.70 14.06
C LEU A 453 11.45 12.57 13.85
N HIS A 454 11.49 12.05 12.63
CA HIS A 454 12.42 11.00 12.23
C HIS A 454 13.06 11.33 10.89
N ARG A 455 14.33 10.94 10.75
CA ARG A 455 15.06 11.01 9.48
C ARG A 455 14.24 10.37 8.37
N TYR A 456 14.13 11.10 7.27
CA TYR A 456 13.37 10.70 6.10
C TYR A 456 14.20 10.94 4.84
N THR A 457 14.05 10.08 3.85
CA THR A 457 14.64 10.27 2.52
C THR A 457 13.48 10.43 1.54
N PRO A 458 13.03 11.67 1.27
CA PRO A 458 12.00 11.93 0.27
C PRO A 458 12.41 11.32 -1.07
N HIS A 459 11.49 10.63 -1.73
CA HIS A 459 11.68 10.17 -3.10
C HIS A 459 11.12 11.22 -4.06
N THR A 460 11.59 12.45 -3.92
CA THR A 460 11.16 13.63 -4.69
C THR A 460 12.38 14.33 -5.28
N THR A 461 13.38 13.54 -5.65
CA THR A 461 14.69 14.00 -6.09
C THR A 461 14.55 14.81 -7.37
N GLY A 462 15.17 15.99 -7.39
CA GLY A 462 15.28 16.81 -8.59
C GLY A 462 16.64 17.49 -8.68
N LYS A 463 16.74 18.46 -9.60
CA LYS A 463 17.86 19.39 -9.58
C LYS A 463 17.85 20.13 -8.24
N ALA A 464 19.04 20.37 -7.68
CA ALA A 464 19.13 21.17 -6.46
C ALA A 464 18.39 22.51 -6.68
N GLY A 465 17.49 22.84 -5.75
CA GLY A 465 16.67 24.06 -5.88
C GLY A 465 17.55 25.31 -5.93
N LEU A 466 17.12 26.35 -6.65
CA LEU A 466 17.89 27.61 -6.76
C LEU A 466 18.26 28.22 -5.39
N PHE A 467 17.45 27.92 -4.37
CA PHE A 467 17.62 28.41 -3.00
C PHE A 467 18.21 27.37 -2.03
N TYR A 468 18.91 26.34 -2.53
CA TYR A 468 19.48 25.31 -1.65
C TYR A 468 20.45 25.91 -0.62
N ARG A 469 21.20 26.96 -0.97
CA ARG A 469 22.10 27.65 -0.03
C ARG A 469 21.34 28.33 1.09
N GLN A 470 20.26 29.06 0.76
CA GLN A 470 19.38 29.65 1.76
C GLN A 470 18.71 28.58 2.61
N ARG A 471 18.40 27.39 2.08
CA ARG A 471 17.88 26.27 2.86
C ARG A 471 18.92 25.72 3.86
N LEU A 472 20.21 25.80 3.54
CA LEU A 472 21.30 25.43 4.45
C LEU A 472 21.55 26.49 5.53
N GLU A 473 21.32 27.77 5.21
CA GLU A 473 21.50 28.92 6.11
C GLU A 473 20.27 29.12 7.02
N ASN A 474 19.07 29.08 6.43
CA ASN A 474 17.78 29.09 7.10
C ASN A 474 17.41 27.67 7.47
N LEU A 475 18.08 27.15 8.49
CA LEU A 475 17.68 25.93 9.16
C LEU A 475 16.32 26.20 9.81
N HIS A 476 15.23 25.93 9.08
CA HIS A 476 13.93 25.73 9.70
C HIS A 476 14.03 24.43 10.49
N PHE A 477 14.61 24.54 11.68
CA PHE A 477 14.42 23.56 12.72
C PHE A 477 12.92 23.36 12.90
N ALA A 478 12.54 22.18 13.32
CA ALA A 478 11.16 21.81 13.56
C ALA A 478 10.49 22.56 14.74
N GLU A 479 10.80 23.85 14.92
CA GLU A 479 10.10 24.78 15.81
C GLU A 479 8.63 24.93 15.41
N ALA A 480 8.29 24.88 14.12
CA ALA A 480 6.90 24.81 13.68
C ALA A 480 6.16 23.54 14.16
N ALA A 481 6.88 22.44 14.43
CA ALA A 481 6.30 21.25 15.07
C ALA A 481 6.21 21.37 16.60
N LYS A 482 6.98 22.27 17.22
CA LYS A 482 6.89 22.57 18.67
C LYS A 482 5.61 23.33 19.00
N GLU A 483 5.21 24.27 18.15
CA GLU A 483 4.00 25.09 18.35
C GLU A 483 2.71 24.25 18.36
N ASN A 484 2.63 23.18 17.56
CA ASN A 484 1.46 22.30 17.51
C ASN A 484 1.23 21.44 18.78
N LYS A 485 2.23 21.25 19.64
CA LYS A 485 2.06 20.58 20.94
C LYS A 485 1.60 21.53 22.05
N GLN A 486 1.64 22.84 21.82
CA GLN A 486 1.29 23.88 22.80
C GLN A 486 -0.05 24.56 22.49
N GLY A 487 -0.87 23.97 21.61
CA GLY A 487 -2.26 24.42 21.43
C GLY A 487 -3.07 24.07 22.68
N ASP A 488 -3.38 25.12 23.45
CA ASP A 488 -4.12 25.21 24.72
C ASP A 488 -4.98 24.00 25.16
#